data_AF-A0A5B1RA62-F1
#
_entry.id   AF-A0A5B1RA62-F1
#
_cell.length_a   1.000
_cell.length_b   1.000
_cell.length_c   1.000
_cell.angle_alpha   90.00
_cell.angle_beta   90.00
_cell.angle_gamma   90.00
#
_symmetry.space_group_name_H-M   'P 1'
#
loop_
_entity.id
_entity.type
_entity.pdbx_description
1 polymer ?
#
loop_
_entity_poly.entity_id
_entity_poly.type
_entity_poly.pdbx_seq_one_letter_code
_entity_poly.pdbx_strand_id
1 'polypeptide(L)'
;MENKKYWYPSMEFPEIISSLKSWGLEVTSQQLAKPNPDFVMTVYTSCVQQVTGVAREDLDELLEAAIASLDETIPDIYSSSLSLNLIIYHITRFANVAKVHDFSAKDLCFPERERTRSILSAFINFIRFSEQCIPFVMSLREKSASLNDERAQAEKDLADIQRKVLEIKARRAQDEPKSEELRRENAAITAHLVATKENQVILLKDIESLKAEKSSLLQRKSPERIKRTITTMGATASEDKRALAAQETKMRDLQAKVSALLNIEKDIRTCVEQLQIIEKEVRALETSRKELGDTKDHLDEKKIERTELEMRRERVCKQLSNAYEKLERAQRHVEEKRLASQQTIEHLQQEYEAMSLERRDNDKQVEELRREADEIDGKMTDHLRRSEAEINELLVEYWGLRHETEVYMETLANKLGMHVSAV
;
A
#
# COMPACT_ATOMS: atom_id res chain seq x y z
N MET A 1 9.35 -30.27 -8.83
CA MET A 1 9.73 -28.85 -8.97
C MET A 1 11.03 -28.82 -9.75
N GLU A 2 11.01 -28.34 -10.99
CA GLU A 2 12.23 -28.23 -11.81
C GLU A 2 13.23 -27.32 -11.12
N ASN A 3 14.47 -27.80 -11.00
CA ASN A 3 15.59 -27.09 -10.42
C ASN A 3 15.99 -25.94 -11.36
N LYS A 4 15.29 -24.79 -11.27
CA LYS A 4 15.63 -23.58 -12.01
C LYS A 4 17.04 -23.17 -11.59
N LYS A 5 18.02 -23.47 -12.43
CA LYS A 5 19.41 -23.11 -12.21
C LYS A 5 19.53 -21.59 -12.34
N TYR A 6 19.51 -20.89 -11.22
CA TYR A 6 19.70 -19.45 -11.17
C TYR A 6 21.12 -19.11 -11.63
N TRP A 7 21.25 -18.03 -12.40
CA TRP A 7 22.51 -17.63 -13.01
C TRP A 7 23.04 -16.37 -12.32
N TYR A 8 24.19 -16.50 -11.69
CA TYR A 8 25.06 -15.42 -11.25
C TYR A 8 26.49 -15.75 -11.73
N PRO A 9 27.32 -14.73 -12.03
CA PRO A 9 28.66 -14.96 -12.53
C PRO A 9 29.50 -15.65 -11.44
N SER A 10 30.22 -16.72 -11.82
CA SER A 10 31.23 -17.33 -10.93
C SER A 10 32.41 -16.36 -10.87
N MET A 11 32.72 -15.86 -9.68
CA MET A 11 33.83 -14.94 -9.46
C MET A 11 35.13 -15.69 -9.20
N GLU A 12 36.23 -15.17 -9.73
CA GLU A 12 37.56 -15.68 -9.43
C GLU A 12 38.05 -15.17 -8.06
N PHE A 13 38.99 -15.89 -7.43
CA PHE A 13 39.49 -15.54 -6.10
C PHE A 13 39.95 -14.08 -5.94
N PRO A 14 40.66 -13.46 -6.91
CA PRO A 14 41.05 -12.05 -6.80
C PRO A 14 39.86 -11.09 -6.74
N GLU A 15 38.77 -11.38 -7.47
CA GLU A 15 37.57 -10.56 -7.49
C GLU A 15 36.77 -10.67 -6.19
N ILE A 16 36.70 -11.88 -5.64
CA ILE A 16 36.10 -12.14 -4.33
C ILE A 16 36.86 -11.37 -3.25
N ILE A 17 38.19 -11.47 -3.22
CA ILE A 17 39.04 -10.75 -2.26
C ILE A 17 38.85 -9.24 -2.39
N SER A 18 38.84 -8.71 -3.61
CA SER A 18 38.63 -7.27 -3.84
C SER A 18 37.27 -6.78 -3.32
N SER A 19 36.22 -7.60 -3.47
CA SER A 19 34.85 -7.24 -3.04
C SER A 19 34.70 -7.31 -1.52
N LEU A 20 35.25 -8.36 -0.90
CA LEU A 20 35.24 -8.48 0.56
C LEU A 20 36.07 -7.37 1.21
N LYS A 21 37.20 -6.99 0.59
CA LYS A 21 38.03 -5.87 1.05
C LYS A 21 37.30 -4.53 1.00
N SER A 22 36.44 -4.28 0.00
CA SER A 22 35.64 -3.04 -0.02
C SER A 22 34.63 -2.94 1.12
N TRP A 23 34.28 -4.06 1.76
CA TRP A 23 33.43 -4.10 2.95
C TRP A 23 34.23 -4.21 4.26
N GLY A 24 35.55 -4.01 4.22
CA GLY A 24 36.42 -4.05 5.41
C GLY A 24 36.82 -5.47 5.85
N LEU A 25 36.57 -6.49 5.03
CA LEU A 25 36.96 -7.87 5.33
C LEU A 25 38.31 -8.20 4.68
N GLU A 26 39.33 -8.40 5.50
CA GLU A 26 40.66 -8.83 5.04
C GLU A 26 40.70 -10.34 4.85
N VAL A 27 40.72 -10.78 3.58
CA VAL A 27 40.72 -12.20 3.22
C VAL A 27 41.94 -12.54 2.36
N THR A 28 42.61 -13.64 2.71
CA THR A 28 43.75 -14.16 1.94
C THR A 28 43.31 -15.21 0.91
N SER A 29 44.07 -15.32 -0.20
CA SER A 29 43.83 -16.37 -1.21
C SER A 29 43.96 -17.78 -0.62
N GLN A 30 44.79 -17.97 0.41
CA GLN A 30 44.95 -19.24 1.10
C GLN A 30 43.68 -19.66 1.87
N GLN A 31 43.00 -18.71 2.52
CA GLN A 31 41.73 -18.96 3.22
C GLN A 31 40.62 -19.34 2.25
N LEU A 32 40.58 -18.78 1.03
CA LEU A 32 39.64 -19.19 -0.01
C LEU A 32 39.98 -20.55 -0.63
N ALA A 33 41.27 -20.87 -0.75
CA ALA A 33 41.72 -22.15 -1.28
C ALA A 33 41.46 -23.33 -0.32
N LYS A 34 41.52 -23.08 0.99
CA LYS A 34 41.20 -24.03 2.07
C LYS A 34 40.33 -23.33 3.12
N PRO A 35 39.02 -23.21 2.89
CA PRO A 35 38.12 -22.55 3.82
C PRO A 35 38.06 -23.33 5.14
N ASN A 36 38.07 -22.60 6.26
CA ASN A 36 37.84 -23.16 7.59
C ASN A 36 36.48 -22.65 8.13
N PRO A 37 35.85 -23.36 9.09
CA PRO A 37 34.55 -22.98 9.62
C PRO A 37 34.49 -21.55 10.17
N ASP A 38 35.52 -21.13 10.92
CA ASP A 38 35.57 -19.79 11.55
C ASP A 38 35.61 -18.67 10.51
N PHE A 39 36.38 -18.85 9.44
CA PHE A 39 36.48 -17.94 8.31
C PHE A 39 35.13 -17.79 7.61
N VAL A 40 34.50 -18.91 7.27
CA VAL A 40 33.23 -18.89 6.53
C VAL A 40 32.12 -18.30 7.40
N MET A 41 32.09 -18.63 8.69
CA MET A 41 31.15 -18.06 9.65
C MET A 41 31.29 -16.54 9.72
N THR A 42 32.53 -16.04 9.84
CA THR A 42 32.81 -14.60 9.93
C THR A 42 32.39 -13.87 8.65
N VAL A 43 32.78 -14.39 7.49
CA VAL A 43 32.49 -13.75 6.21
C VAL A 43 31.00 -13.77 5.89
N TYR A 44 30.32 -14.91 6.08
CA TYR A 44 28.87 -15.00 5.80
C TYR A 44 28.05 -14.14 6.74
N THR A 45 28.40 -14.10 8.03
CA THR A 45 27.71 -13.21 9.00
C THR A 45 27.91 -11.75 8.62
N SER A 46 29.12 -11.36 8.20
CA SER A 46 29.40 -10.01 7.73
C SER A 46 28.62 -9.66 6.46
N CYS A 47 28.45 -10.60 5.53
CA CYS A 47 27.59 -10.40 4.36
C CYS A 47 26.12 -10.18 4.74
N VAL A 48 25.60 -10.89 5.76
CA VAL A 48 24.25 -10.68 6.28
C VAL A 48 24.12 -9.30 6.91
N GLN A 49 25.10 -8.90 7.74
CA GLN A 49 25.15 -7.59 8.38
C GLN A 49 25.15 -6.46 7.35
N GLN A 50 25.89 -6.61 6.24
CA GLN A 50 25.98 -5.58 5.20
C GLN A 50 24.61 -5.23 4.57
N VAL A 51 23.69 -6.19 4.47
CA VAL A 51 22.36 -5.96 3.87
C VAL A 51 21.29 -5.69 4.92
N THR A 52 21.37 -6.33 6.08
CA THR A 52 20.33 -6.23 7.12
C THR A 52 20.60 -5.13 8.14
N GLY A 53 21.86 -4.71 8.29
CA GLY A 53 22.32 -3.81 9.36
C GLY A 53 22.39 -4.45 10.74
N VAL A 54 22.05 -5.75 10.88
CA VAL A 54 22.05 -6.47 12.15
C VAL A 54 23.40 -7.14 12.35
N ALA A 55 24.11 -6.75 13.42
CA ALA A 55 25.39 -7.32 13.77
C ALA A 55 25.22 -8.66 14.51
N ARG A 56 26.31 -9.42 14.64
CA ARG A 56 26.28 -10.67 15.39
C ARG A 56 26.04 -10.41 16.88
N GLU A 57 26.64 -9.35 17.39
CA GLU A 57 26.53 -8.91 18.77
C GLU A 57 25.09 -8.59 19.14
N ASP A 58 24.33 -7.96 18.23
CA ASP A 58 22.90 -7.66 18.44
C ASP A 58 22.06 -8.95 18.60
N LEU A 59 22.42 -10.00 17.83
CA LEU A 59 21.73 -11.30 17.90
C LEU A 59 22.07 -12.05 19.17
N ASP A 60 23.32 -12.00 19.60
CA ASP A 60 23.78 -12.63 20.84
C ASP A 60 23.14 -11.92 22.07
N GLU A 61 23.02 -10.58 22.07
CA GLU A 61 22.33 -9.83 23.13
C GLU A 61 20.83 -10.19 23.23
N LEU A 62 20.14 -10.28 22.08
CA LEU A 62 18.74 -10.71 22.04
C LEU A 62 18.55 -12.16 22.50
N LEU A 63 19.52 -13.03 22.17
CA LEU A 63 19.51 -14.42 22.62
C LEU A 63 19.71 -14.52 24.13
N GLU A 64 20.66 -13.77 24.70
CA GLU A 64 20.89 -13.71 26.15
C GLU A 64 19.64 -13.20 26.88
N ALA A 65 18.99 -12.15 26.38
CA ALA A 65 17.74 -11.63 26.94
C ALA A 65 16.60 -12.66 26.87
N ALA A 66 16.49 -13.40 25.77
CA ALA A 66 15.48 -14.45 25.60
C ALA A 66 15.74 -15.64 26.54
N ILE A 67 16.99 -16.08 26.68
CA ILE A 67 17.39 -17.14 27.62
C ILE A 67 17.10 -16.71 29.07
N ALA A 68 17.43 -15.47 29.43
CA ALA A 68 17.17 -14.93 30.77
C ALA A 68 15.66 -14.80 31.10
N SER A 69 14.80 -14.72 30.09
CA SER A 69 13.34 -14.66 30.27
C SER A 69 12.67 -16.01 30.53
N LEU A 70 13.41 -17.12 30.37
CA LEU A 70 12.91 -18.46 30.59
C LEU A 70 13.18 -18.86 32.06
N ASP A 71 12.12 -19.15 32.81
CA ASP A 71 12.15 -19.43 34.27
C ASP A 71 12.94 -20.71 34.67
N GLU A 72 13.34 -21.53 33.71
CA GLU A 72 14.14 -22.74 33.94
C GLU A 72 15.60 -22.50 33.59
N THR A 73 16.51 -23.02 34.42
CA THR A 73 17.95 -23.05 34.16
C THR A 73 18.22 -23.81 32.87
N ILE A 74 18.18 -23.13 31.72
CA ILE A 74 18.69 -23.65 30.47
C ILE A 74 20.18 -23.90 30.71
N PRO A 75 20.66 -25.15 30.60
CA PRO A 75 22.09 -25.41 30.75
C PRO A 75 22.86 -24.54 29.75
N ASP A 76 23.93 -23.87 30.20
CA ASP A 76 24.88 -23.12 29.35
C ASP A 76 25.30 -23.91 28.09
N ILE A 77 25.25 -25.24 28.21
CA ILE A 77 25.49 -26.25 27.17
C ILE A 77 24.66 -25.98 25.89
N TYR A 78 23.44 -25.42 25.99
CA TYR A 78 22.60 -25.13 24.83
C TYR A 78 22.82 -23.73 24.24
N SER A 79 23.42 -22.79 24.99
CA SER A 79 23.60 -21.41 24.55
C SER A 79 24.39 -21.33 23.24
N SER A 80 25.52 -22.05 23.15
CA SER A 80 26.33 -22.12 21.93
C SER A 80 25.59 -22.76 20.76
N SER A 81 24.74 -23.76 21.03
CA SER A 81 23.95 -24.43 20.00
C SER A 81 22.81 -23.54 19.48
N LEU A 82 22.21 -22.73 20.35
CA LEU A 82 21.16 -21.78 19.99
C LEU A 82 21.72 -20.61 19.18
N SER A 83 22.85 -20.02 19.59
CA SER A 83 23.53 -18.96 18.83
C SER A 83 23.90 -19.45 17.42
N LEU A 84 24.46 -20.67 17.30
CA LEU A 84 24.76 -21.27 16.00
C LEU A 84 23.50 -21.46 15.13
N ASN A 85 22.40 -21.96 15.70
CA ASN A 85 21.14 -22.13 14.96
C ASN A 85 20.55 -20.80 14.48
N LEU A 86 20.65 -19.75 15.31
CA LEU A 86 20.18 -18.41 14.95
C LEU A 86 20.98 -17.85 13.77
N ILE A 87 22.31 -17.97 13.82
CA ILE A 87 23.19 -17.55 12.72
C ILE A 87 22.90 -18.36 11.45
N ILE A 88 22.78 -19.69 11.55
CA ILE A 88 22.40 -20.56 10.43
C ILE A 88 21.06 -20.10 9.83
N TYR A 89 20.08 -19.78 10.66
CA TYR A 89 18.77 -19.31 10.21
C TYR A 89 18.88 -18.02 9.39
N HIS A 90 19.62 -17.02 9.89
CA HIS A 90 19.81 -15.76 9.18
C HIS A 90 20.60 -15.92 7.87
N ILE A 91 21.69 -16.69 7.89
CA ILE A 91 22.50 -16.96 6.68
C ILE A 91 21.68 -17.76 5.66
N THR A 92 20.89 -18.74 6.09
CA THR A 92 20.02 -19.53 5.18
C THR A 92 18.98 -18.65 4.51
N ARG A 93 18.38 -17.70 5.25
CA ARG A 93 17.44 -16.72 4.66
C ARG A 93 18.13 -15.82 3.65
N PHE A 94 19.31 -15.33 3.99
CA PHE A 94 20.13 -14.51 3.09
C PHE A 94 20.51 -15.28 1.82
N ALA A 95 20.95 -16.52 1.98
CA ALA A 95 21.31 -17.42 0.88
C ALA A 95 20.13 -17.66 -0.07
N ASN A 96 18.93 -17.89 0.47
CA ASN A 96 17.72 -18.04 -0.32
C ASN A 96 17.40 -16.80 -1.17
N VAL A 97 17.60 -15.59 -0.62
CA VAL A 97 17.41 -14.33 -1.36
C VAL A 97 18.47 -14.18 -2.45
N ALA A 98 19.72 -14.54 -2.13
CA ALA A 98 20.85 -14.61 -3.07
C ALA A 98 20.76 -15.79 -4.08
N LYS A 99 19.66 -16.57 -4.06
CA LYS A 99 19.37 -17.70 -4.97
C LYS A 99 20.19 -18.97 -4.74
N VAL A 100 20.71 -19.14 -3.53
CA VAL A 100 21.29 -20.39 -3.02
C VAL A 100 20.26 -21.07 -2.11
N HIS A 101 19.42 -21.94 -2.69
CA HIS A 101 18.29 -22.56 -1.99
C HIS A 101 18.66 -23.81 -1.19
N ASP A 102 19.79 -24.43 -1.52
CA ASP A 102 20.31 -25.65 -0.91
C ASP A 102 21.38 -25.36 0.17
N PHE A 103 21.42 -24.13 0.70
CA PHE A 103 22.32 -23.76 1.79
C PHE A 103 22.01 -24.58 3.05
N SER A 104 23.04 -25.11 3.71
CA SER A 104 22.88 -25.98 4.87
C SER A 104 23.96 -25.76 5.92
N ALA A 105 23.77 -26.32 7.12
CA ALA A 105 24.79 -26.28 8.18
C ALA A 105 26.15 -26.88 7.76
N LYS A 106 26.17 -27.78 6.75
CA LYS A 106 27.42 -28.32 6.20
C LYS A 106 28.29 -27.22 5.60
N ASP A 107 27.70 -26.16 5.05
CA ASP A 107 28.42 -25.06 4.41
C ASP A 107 29.19 -24.20 5.40
N LEU A 108 28.82 -24.28 6.67
CA LEU A 108 29.47 -23.61 7.78
C LEU A 108 30.43 -24.56 8.50
N CYS A 109 29.98 -25.76 8.87
CA CYS A 109 30.76 -26.70 9.66
C CYS A 109 31.84 -27.44 8.85
N PHE A 110 31.60 -27.68 7.56
CA PHE A 110 32.47 -28.45 6.67
C PHE A 110 32.58 -27.78 5.30
N PRO A 111 33.18 -26.58 5.22
CA PRO A 111 33.18 -25.81 4.00
C PRO A 111 34.05 -26.45 2.90
N GLU A 112 33.47 -26.62 1.72
CA GLU A 112 34.18 -27.10 0.53
C GLU A 112 34.62 -25.91 -0.34
N ARG A 113 35.81 -25.99 -0.93
CA ARG A 113 36.41 -24.91 -1.74
C ARG A 113 35.48 -24.38 -2.84
N GLU A 114 35.04 -25.27 -3.74
CA GLU A 114 34.23 -24.87 -4.91
C GLU A 114 32.84 -24.37 -4.49
N ARG A 115 32.26 -24.97 -3.45
CA ARG A 115 30.97 -24.57 -2.90
C ARG A 115 31.04 -23.21 -2.22
N THR A 116 32.06 -22.97 -1.39
CA THR A 116 32.32 -21.68 -0.74
C THR A 116 32.50 -20.57 -1.78
N ARG A 117 33.25 -20.83 -2.86
CA ARG A 117 33.39 -19.88 -3.98
C ARG A 117 32.05 -19.56 -4.63
N SER A 118 31.22 -20.56 -4.88
CA SER A 118 29.89 -20.38 -5.49
C SER A 118 28.97 -19.54 -4.59
N ILE A 119 28.92 -19.85 -3.29
CA ILE A 119 28.10 -19.11 -2.31
C ILE A 119 28.57 -17.65 -2.22
N LEU A 120 29.88 -17.41 -2.10
CA LEU A 120 30.43 -16.05 -2.05
C LEU A 120 30.13 -15.26 -3.33
N SER A 121 30.21 -15.90 -4.51
CA SER A 121 29.84 -15.24 -5.77
C SER A 121 28.37 -14.81 -5.78
N ALA A 122 27.47 -15.66 -5.27
CA ALA A 122 26.05 -15.35 -5.14
C ALA A 122 25.81 -14.19 -4.16
N PHE A 123 26.44 -14.26 -2.98
CA PHE A 123 26.31 -13.27 -1.92
C PHE A 123 26.83 -11.92 -2.39
N ILE A 124 28.00 -11.89 -3.03
CA ILE A 124 28.60 -10.65 -3.52
C ILE A 124 27.73 -10.01 -4.60
N ASN A 125 27.22 -10.81 -5.53
CA ASN A 125 26.32 -10.34 -6.57
C ASN A 125 25.05 -9.71 -5.97
N PHE A 126 24.46 -10.36 -4.97
CA PHE A 126 23.27 -9.82 -4.30
C PHE A 126 23.56 -8.53 -3.52
N ILE A 127 24.68 -8.45 -2.79
CA ILE A 127 25.06 -7.24 -2.06
C ILE A 127 25.25 -6.08 -3.03
N ARG A 128 26.00 -6.27 -4.12
CA ARG A 128 26.17 -5.23 -5.16
C ARG A 128 24.84 -4.77 -5.75
N PHE A 129 23.92 -5.69 -6.00
CA PHE A 129 22.57 -5.34 -6.46
C PHE A 129 21.81 -4.53 -5.41
N SER A 130 21.92 -4.90 -4.13
CA SER A 130 21.29 -4.16 -3.03
C SER A 130 21.84 -2.74 -2.92
N GLU A 131 23.16 -2.56 -3.07
CA GLU A 131 23.83 -1.25 -3.07
C GLU A 131 23.34 -0.36 -4.22
N GLN A 132 23.14 -0.92 -5.41
CA GLN A 132 22.57 -0.20 -6.55
C GLN A 132 21.12 0.26 -6.32
N CYS A 133 20.38 -0.46 -5.48
CA CYS A 133 19.02 -0.10 -5.13
C CYS A 133 18.94 1.01 -4.06
N ILE A 134 20.01 1.26 -3.29
CA ILE A 134 20.02 2.23 -2.18
C ILE A 134 19.58 3.63 -2.64
N PRO A 135 20.15 4.24 -3.70
CA PRO A 135 19.76 5.59 -4.12
C PRO A 135 18.28 5.69 -4.50
N PHE A 136 17.75 4.67 -5.17
CA PHE A 136 16.34 4.61 -5.53
C PHE A 136 15.45 4.53 -4.30
N VAL A 137 15.76 3.63 -3.35
CA VAL A 137 15.00 3.49 -2.10
C VAL A 137 15.07 4.76 -1.26
N MET A 138 16.24 5.41 -1.18
CA MET A 138 16.39 6.69 -0.49
C MET A 138 15.54 7.79 -1.13
N SER A 139 15.50 7.88 -2.47
CA SER A 139 14.64 8.85 -3.17
C SER A 139 13.14 8.65 -2.86
N LEU A 140 12.70 7.39 -2.73
CA LEU A 140 11.33 7.08 -2.34
C LEU A 140 11.06 7.42 -0.87
N ARG A 141 12.03 7.18 0.03
CA ARG A 141 11.91 7.56 1.44
C ARG A 141 11.82 9.06 1.62
N GLU A 142 12.66 9.83 0.92
CA GLU A 142 12.65 11.29 0.97
C GLU A 142 11.33 11.86 0.44
N LYS A 143 10.84 11.35 -0.70
CA LYS A 143 9.52 11.73 -1.23
C LYS A 143 8.37 11.37 -0.29
N SER A 144 8.45 10.22 0.39
CA SER A 144 7.45 9.82 1.39
C SER A 144 7.47 10.74 2.61
N ALA A 145 8.67 11.11 3.08
CA ALA A 145 8.85 12.05 4.19
C ALA A 145 8.26 13.43 3.83
N SER A 146 8.58 13.97 2.65
CA SER A 146 8.06 15.27 2.22
C SER A 146 6.53 15.29 2.12
N LEU A 147 5.92 14.22 1.59
CA LEU A 147 4.47 14.10 1.52
C LEU A 147 3.82 13.98 2.91
N ASN A 148 4.48 13.32 3.86
CA ASN A 148 3.99 13.26 5.23
C ASN A 148 4.07 14.63 5.92
N ASP A 149 5.13 15.39 5.68
CA ASP A 149 5.27 16.76 6.22
C ASP A 149 4.20 17.70 5.63
N GLU A 150 3.95 17.64 4.32
CA GLU A 150 2.87 18.38 3.65
C GLU A 150 1.50 18.00 4.24
N ARG A 151 1.26 16.70 4.47
CA ARG A 151 0.01 16.23 5.08
C ARG A 151 -0.16 16.76 6.51
N ALA A 152 0.89 16.69 7.33
CA ALA A 152 0.86 17.18 8.70
C ALA A 152 0.59 18.70 8.75
N GLN A 153 1.19 19.46 7.82
CA GLN A 153 0.94 20.89 7.71
C GLN A 153 -0.50 21.20 7.28
N ALA A 154 -1.03 20.47 6.29
CA ALA A 154 -2.43 20.63 5.86
C ALA A 154 -3.43 20.27 6.97
N GLU A 155 -3.16 19.22 7.76
CA GLU A 155 -3.97 18.84 8.93
C GLU A 155 -4.00 19.97 9.97
N LYS A 156 -2.85 20.61 10.24
CA LYS A 156 -2.74 21.75 11.14
C LYS A 156 -3.52 22.97 10.62
N ASP A 157 -3.37 23.32 9.35
CA ASP A 157 -4.06 24.45 8.74
C ASP A 157 -5.58 24.24 8.72
N LEU A 158 -6.02 23.01 8.46
CA LEU A 158 -7.44 22.63 8.51
C LEU A 158 -8.01 22.78 9.92
N ALA A 159 -7.27 22.34 10.95
CA ALA A 159 -7.68 22.52 12.35
C ALA A 159 -7.79 24.01 12.72
N ASP A 160 -6.85 24.84 12.26
CA ASP A 160 -6.87 26.29 12.49
C ASP A 160 -8.03 26.99 11.79
N ILE A 161 -8.33 26.62 10.54
CA ILE A 161 -9.48 27.15 9.80
C ILE A 161 -10.79 26.72 10.47
N GLN A 162 -10.92 25.46 10.88
CA GLN A 162 -12.10 24.97 11.59
C GLN A 162 -12.35 25.75 12.89
N ARG A 163 -11.28 26.00 13.66
CA ARG A 163 -11.35 26.82 14.87
C ARG A 163 -11.84 28.24 14.58
N LYS A 164 -11.30 28.91 13.55
CA LYS A 164 -11.74 30.24 13.13
C LYS A 164 -13.21 30.23 12.66
N VAL A 165 -13.64 29.20 11.94
CA VAL A 165 -15.04 29.05 11.51
C VAL A 165 -15.97 28.91 12.71
N LEU A 166 -15.59 28.12 13.72
CA LEU A 166 -16.37 27.99 14.95
C LEU A 166 -16.46 29.32 15.71
N GLU A 167 -15.37 30.06 15.81
CA GLU A 167 -15.34 31.37 16.45
C GLU A 167 -16.25 32.39 15.74
N ILE A 168 -16.18 32.45 14.40
CA ILE A 168 -17.05 33.32 13.60
C ILE A 168 -18.52 32.91 13.74
N LYS A 169 -18.82 31.60 13.73
CA LYS A 169 -20.19 31.10 13.93
C LYS A 169 -20.73 31.47 15.31
N ALA A 170 -19.91 31.34 16.36
CA ALA A 170 -20.29 31.73 17.72
C ALA A 170 -20.56 33.24 17.81
N ARG A 171 -19.69 34.07 17.20
CA ARG A 171 -19.90 35.53 17.14
C ARG A 171 -21.19 35.89 16.40
N ARG A 172 -21.44 35.27 15.24
CA ARG A 172 -22.70 35.47 14.49
C ARG A 172 -23.93 35.08 15.30
N ALA A 173 -23.89 33.95 16.01
CA ALA A 173 -25.01 33.52 16.86
C ALA A 173 -25.29 34.53 18.00
N GLN A 174 -24.26 35.20 18.50
CA GLN A 174 -24.40 36.26 19.51
C GLN A 174 -24.91 37.58 18.92
N ASP A 175 -24.49 37.93 17.70
CA ASP A 175 -24.86 39.18 17.02
C ASP A 175 -26.25 39.13 16.36
N GLU A 176 -26.74 37.96 15.98
CA GLU A 176 -28.05 37.75 15.34
C GLU A 176 -29.24 38.40 16.09
N PRO A 177 -29.45 38.17 17.41
CA PRO A 177 -30.57 38.78 18.13
C PRO A 177 -30.49 40.31 18.16
N LYS A 178 -29.28 40.86 18.27
CA LYS A 178 -29.04 42.30 18.31
C LYS A 178 -29.27 42.93 16.94
N SER A 179 -28.90 42.24 15.86
CA SER A 179 -29.19 42.66 14.48
C SER A 179 -30.69 42.70 14.20
N GLU A 180 -31.42 41.68 14.68
CA GLU A 180 -32.87 41.58 14.51
C GLU A 180 -33.62 42.69 15.27
N GLU A 181 -33.17 43.01 16.49
CA GLU A 181 -33.72 44.09 17.31
C GLU A 181 -33.49 45.47 16.66
N LEU A 182 -32.27 45.74 16.19
CA LEU A 182 -31.93 46.96 15.43
C LEU A 182 -32.70 47.07 14.11
N ARG A 183 -33.01 45.94 13.45
CA ARG A 183 -33.88 45.90 12.25
C ARG A 183 -35.30 46.34 12.58
N ARG A 184 -35.86 45.84 13.69
CA ARG A 184 -37.20 46.23 14.16
C ARG A 184 -37.27 47.71 14.52
N GLU A 185 -36.27 48.23 15.24
CA GLU A 185 -36.19 49.66 15.55
C GLU A 185 -36.08 50.52 14.28
N ASN A 186 -35.22 50.16 13.32
CA ASN A 186 -35.12 50.91 12.06
C ASN A 186 -36.42 50.89 11.26
N ALA A 187 -37.13 49.76 11.21
CA ALA A 187 -38.43 49.68 10.57
C ALA A 187 -39.46 50.59 11.26
N ALA A 188 -39.47 50.62 12.60
CA ALA A 188 -40.36 51.49 13.38
C ALA A 188 -40.05 52.98 13.17
N ILE A 189 -38.78 53.38 13.20
CA ILE A 189 -38.34 54.76 12.95
C ILE A 189 -38.69 55.18 11.52
N THR A 190 -38.48 54.30 10.53
CA THR A 190 -38.82 54.57 9.13
C THR A 190 -40.33 54.78 8.96
N ALA A 191 -41.15 53.94 9.58
CA ALA A 191 -42.60 54.08 9.56
C ALA A 191 -43.04 55.41 10.22
N HIS A 192 -42.44 55.77 11.36
CA HIS A 192 -42.73 57.04 12.02
C HIS A 192 -42.34 58.23 11.14
N LEU A 193 -41.18 58.20 10.48
CA LEU A 193 -40.71 59.27 9.61
C LEU A 193 -41.66 59.53 8.42
N VAL A 194 -42.19 58.46 7.82
CA VAL A 194 -43.18 58.56 6.74
C VAL A 194 -44.45 59.24 7.23
N ALA A 195 -44.97 58.85 8.41
CA ALA A 195 -46.17 59.44 9.00
C ALA A 195 -45.98 60.94 9.33
N THR A 196 -44.82 61.35 9.88
CA THR A 196 -44.57 62.78 10.14
C THR A 196 -44.45 63.60 8.86
N LYS A 197 -43.90 63.02 7.78
CA LYS A 197 -43.77 63.69 6.48
C LYS A 197 -45.13 63.97 5.84
N GLU A 198 -46.09 63.05 5.96
CA GLU A 198 -47.47 63.26 5.50
C GLU A 198 -48.15 64.42 6.25
N ASN A 199 -47.99 64.48 7.58
CA ASN A 199 -48.54 65.57 8.39
C ASN A 199 -47.93 66.95 8.04
N GLN A 200 -46.64 67.01 7.72
CA GLN A 200 -45.96 68.25 7.33
C GLN A 200 -46.50 68.83 6.01
N VAL A 201 -46.86 67.98 5.05
CA VAL A 201 -47.44 68.40 3.76
C VAL A 201 -48.80 69.07 3.94
N ILE A 202 -49.62 68.57 4.88
CA ILE A 202 -50.93 69.14 5.19
C ILE A 202 -50.78 70.55 5.78
N LEU A 203 -49.90 70.72 6.77
CA LEU A 203 -49.66 72.00 7.45
C LEU A 203 -49.11 73.10 6.52
N LEU A 204 -48.28 72.74 5.53
CA LEU A 204 -47.76 73.70 4.56
C LEU A 204 -48.86 74.30 3.67
N LYS A 205 -49.87 73.49 3.32
CA LYS A 205 -51.01 73.93 2.49
C LYS A 205 -51.91 74.93 3.22
N ASP A 206 -52.08 74.75 4.52
CA ASP A 206 -52.87 75.67 5.37
C ASP A 206 -52.18 77.04 5.52
N ILE A 207 -50.85 77.06 5.66
CA ILE A 207 -50.06 78.30 5.76
C ILE A 207 -50.14 79.14 4.48
N GLU A 208 -50.19 78.51 3.31
CA GLU A 208 -50.34 79.21 2.03
C GLU A 208 -51.73 79.87 1.89
N SER A 209 -52.79 79.23 2.40
CA SER A 209 -54.15 79.79 2.39
C SER A 209 -54.29 81.06 3.25
N LEU A 210 -53.68 81.07 4.44
CA LEU A 210 -53.73 82.19 5.39
C LEU A 210 -52.92 83.41 4.90
N LYS A 211 -51.87 83.19 4.11
CA LYS A 211 -51.10 84.28 3.49
C LYS A 211 -51.87 84.99 2.38
N ALA A 212 -52.72 84.28 1.64
CA ALA A 212 -53.55 84.86 0.59
C ALA A 212 -54.63 85.81 1.14
N GLU A 213 -55.20 85.48 2.30
CA GLU A 213 -56.26 86.26 2.94
C GLU A 213 -55.75 87.60 3.49
N LYS A 214 -54.54 87.60 4.07
CA LYS A 214 -53.86 88.79 4.61
C LYS A 214 -53.53 89.85 3.55
N SER A 215 -53.32 89.43 2.30
CA SER A 215 -52.99 90.34 1.18
C SER A 215 -54.18 91.16 0.69
N SER A 216 -55.42 90.80 1.04
CA SER A 216 -56.64 91.41 0.49
C SER A 216 -57.15 92.65 1.24
N LEU A 217 -56.64 92.91 2.46
CA LEU A 217 -57.22 93.89 3.41
C LEU A 217 -56.54 95.27 3.45
N LEU A 218 -55.48 95.52 2.68
CA LEU A 218 -54.56 96.67 2.89
C LEU A 218 -54.64 97.84 1.89
N GLN A 219 -55.75 98.08 1.17
CA GLN A 219 -55.87 99.23 0.25
C GLN A 219 -57.15 100.08 0.43
N ARG A 220 -57.06 101.26 1.10
CA ARG A 220 -57.96 102.42 0.85
C ARG A 220 -57.53 103.78 1.50
N LYS A 221 -57.19 104.74 0.61
CA LYS A 221 -57.44 106.22 0.56
C LYS A 221 -56.65 107.29 1.38
N SER A 222 -56.57 108.50 0.78
CA SER A 222 -55.67 109.67 0.98
C SER A 222 -56.43 111.06 0.94
N PRO A 223 -55.83 112.29 0.81
CA PRO A 223 -55.72 113.41 1.81
C PRO A 223 -56.14 114.84 1.32
N GLU A 224 -55.89 115.97 2.05
CA GLU A 224 -55.44 117.30 1.51
C GLU A 224 -55.42 118.54 2.45
N ARG A 225 -54.38 119.39 2.25
CA ARG A 225 -54.21 120.83 2.60
C ARG A 225 -53.43 121.31 3.84
N ILE A 226 -52.65 120.47 4.52
CA ILE A 226 -51.37 120.88 5.15
C ILE A 226 -50.22 120.34 4.27
N LYS A 227 -50.33 120.66 2.97
CA LYS A 227 -49.88 119.82 1.86
C LYS A 227 -48.76 120.45 1.01
N ARG A 228 -47.96 121.35 1.56
CA ARG A 228 -46.82 121.93 0.82
C ARG A 228 -45.50 121.99 1.62
N THR A 229 -45.51 122.44 2.87
CA THR A 229 -44.26 122.53 3.68
C THR A 229 -43.99 121.27 4.51
N ILE A 230 -45.05 120.64 5.06
CA ILE A 230 -45.02 119.23 5.49
C ILE A 230 -44.81 118.31 4.28
N THR A 231 -45.06 118.78 3.06
CA THR A 231 -44.93 117.95 1.85
C THR A 231 -43.53 117.93 1.30
N THR A 232 -42.66 118.90 1.59
CA THR A 232 -41.24 118.80 1.23
C THR A 232 -40.44 118.03 2.28
N MET A 233 -40.57 118.35 3.58
CA MET A 233 -39.93 117.56 4.65
C MET A 233 -40.58 116.19 4.86
N GLY A 234 -41.90 116.10 4.70
CA GLY A 234 -42.60 114.84 4.66
C GLY A 234 -42.47 114.13 3.32
N ALA A 235 -42.11 114.78 2.20
CA ALA A 235 -41.70 114.04 1.00
C ALA A 235 -40.34 113.39 1.22
N THR A 236 -39.34 114.10 1.71
CA THR A 236 -38.02 113.52 1.99
C THR A 236 -38.10 112.47 3.10
N ALA A 237 -38.79 112.73 4.22
CA ALA A 237 -39.00 111.71 5.25
C ALA A 237 -39.92 110.56 4.79
N SER A 238 -40.86 110.80 3.87
CA SER A 238 -41.68 109.73 3.27
C SER A 238 -40.91 108.94 2.22
N GLU A 239 -39.98 109.55 1.48
CA GLU A 239 -39.07 108.90 0.57
C GLU A 239 -38.06 108.07 1.34
N ASP A 240 -37.44 108.61 2.39
CA ASP A 240 -36.53 107.87 3.26
C ASP A 240 -37.27 106.74 3.99
N LYS A 241 -38.50 106.96 4.47
CA LYS A 241 -39.32 105.90 5.07
C LYS A 241 -39.75 104.86 4.03
N ARG A 242 -39.99 105.25 2.77
CA ARG A 242 -40.27 104.31 1.67
C ARG A 242 -39.02 103.55 1.27
N ALA A 243 -37.86 104.19 1.24
CA ALA A 243 -36.58 103.58 0.94
C ALA A 243 -36.17 102.61 2.06
N LEU A 244 -36.32 103.00 3.34
CA LEU A 244 -36.11 102.12 4.49
C LEU A 244 -37.08 100.95 4.47
N ALA A 245 -38.38 101.17 4.24
CA ALA A 245 -39.35 100.08 4.12
C ALA A 245 -39.00 99.14 2.95
N ALA A 246 -38.58 99.68 1.80
CA ALA A 246 -38.14 98.90 0.66
C ALA A 246 -36.86 98.10 0.95
N GLN A 247 -35.88 98.70 1.63
CA GLN A 247 -34.65 98.02 2.05
C GLN A 247 -34.93 96.98 3.14
N GLU A 248 -35.86 97.23 4.05
CA GLU A 248 -36.27 96.28 5.08
C GLU A 248 -37.01 95.07 4.47
N THR A 249 -37.87 95.30 3.47
CA THR A 249 -38.46 94.19 2.68
C THR A 249 -37.39 93.43 1.92
N LYS A 250 -36.43 94.13 1.30
CA LYS A 250 -35.34 93.50 0.54
C LYS A 250 -34.40 92.70 1.45
N MET A 251 -34.15 93.18 2.66
CA MET A 251 -33.37 92.49 3.69
C MET A 251 -34.08 91.22 4.14
N ARG A 252 -35.40 91.27 4.39
CA ARG A 252 -36.19 90.06 4.72
C ARG A 252 -36.22 89.05 3.58
N ASP A 253 -36.36 89.50 2.33
CA ASP A 253 -36.31 88.63 1.15
C ASP A 253 -34.92 87.99 0.98
N LEU A 254 -33.85 88.75 1.18
CA LEU A 254 -32.49 88.22 1.15
C LEU A 254 -32.25 87.23 2.31
N GLN A 255 -32.76 87.51 3.51
CA GLN A 255 -32.70 86.60 4.66
C GLN A 255 -33.42 85.27 4.37
N ALA A 256 -34.59 85.33 3.71
CA ALA A 256 -35.33 84.14 3.29
C ALA A 256 -34.55 83.35 2.24
N LYS A 257 -33.91 84.03 1.27
CA LYS A 257 -33.04 83.39 0.27
C LYS A 257 -31.82 82.73 0.90
N VAL A 258 -31.16 83.40 1.85
CA VAL A 258 -30.03 82.82 2.61
C VAL A 258 -30.46 81.57 3.36
N SER A 259 -31.63 81.62 4.02
CA SER A 259 -32.17 80.45 4.74
C SER A 259 -32.47 79.28 3.79
N ALA A 260 -33.00 79.56 2.60
CA ALA A 260 -33.23 78.54 1.58
C ALA A 260 -31.92 77.93 1.05
N LEU A 261 -30.89 78.76 0.82
CA LEU A 261 -29.57 78.30 0.38
C LEU A 261 -28.89 77.42 1.44
N LEU A 262 -29.02 77.74 2.73
CA LEU A 262 -28.50 76.90 3.82
C LEU A 262 -29.17 75.53 3.88
N ASN A 263 -30.47 75.45 3.60
CA ASN A 263 -31.17 74.17 3.52
C ASN A 263 -30.68 73.34 2.32
N ILE A 264 -30.53 73.96 1.15
CA ILE A 264 -29.98 73.30 -0.04
C ILE A 264 -28.55 72.79 0.23
N GLU A 265 -27.72 73.58 0.91
CA GLU A 265 -26.37 73.18 1.29
C GLU A 265 -26.36 71.94 2.19
N LYS A 266 -27.30 71.88 3.16
CA LYS A 266 -27.48 70.72 4.04
C LYS A 266 -27.92 69.47 3.26
N ASP A 267 -28.85 69.63 2.33
CA ASP A 267 -29.32 68.53 1.47
C ASP A 267 -28.19 68.01 0.57
N ILE A 268 -27.40 68.91 -0.01
CA ILE A 268 -26.21 68.55 -0.81
C ILE A 268 -25.20 67.77 0.05
N ARG A 269 -24.93 68.22 1.28
CA ARG A 269 -24.04 67.48 2.21
C ARG A 269 -24.55 66.06 2.48
N THR A 270 -25.85 65.92 2.71
CA THR A 270 -26.47 64.61 2.93
C THR A 270 -26.35 63.70 1.69
N CYS A 271 -26.55 64.25 0.49
CA CYS A 271 -26.35 63.51 -0.76
C CYS A 271 -24.89 63.05 -0.94
N VAL A 272 -23.91 63.89 -0.57
CA VAL A 272 -22.48 63.52 -0.63
C VAL A 272 -22.16 62.37 0.33
N GLU A 273 -22.69 62.41 1.55
CA GLU A 273 -22.53 61.30 2.52
C GLU A 273 -23.13 59.99 1.99
N GLN A 274 -24.32 60.05 1.39
CA GLN A 274 -24.95 58.88 0.77
C GLN A 274 -24.13 58.34 -0.40
N LEU A 275 -23.58 59.21 -1.26
CA LEU A 275 -22.71 58.79 -2.36
C LEU A 275 -21.44 58.08 -1.86
N GLN A 276 -20.85 58.55 -0.76
CA GLN A 276 -19.69 57.89 -0.15
C GLN A 276 -20.02 56.50 0.40
N ILE A 277 -21.23 56.31 0.94
CA ILE A 277 -21.71 54.99 1.38
C ILE A 277 -21.89 54.07 0.19
N ILE A 278 -22.56 54.54 -0.86
CA ILE A 278 -22.78 53.76 -2.09
C ILE A 278 -21.44 53.36 -2.72
N GLU A 279 -20.45 54.27 -2.76
CA GLU A 279 -19.13 53.96 -3.29
C GLU A 279 -18.43 52.83 -2.51
N LYS A 280 -18.55 52.81 -1.18
CA LYS A 280 -18.03 51.72 -0.34
C LYS A 280 -18.72 50.39 -0.64
N GLU A 281 -20.05 50.41 -0.76
CA GLU A 281 -20.84 49.21 -1.09
C GLU A 281 -20.50 48.67 -2.49
N VAL A 282 -20.29 49.54 -3.48
CA VAL A 282 -19.86 49.14 -4.83
C VAL A 282 -18.50 48.44 -4.78
N ARG A 283 -17.52 48.98 -4.04
CA ARG A 283 -16.21 48.34 -3.87
C ARG A 283 -16.33 46.97 -3.19
N ALA A 284 -17.19 46.85 -2.17
CA ALA A 284 -17.44 45.58 -1.48
C ALA A 284 -18.12 44.54 -2.41
N LEU A 285 -19.02 44.99 -3.29
CA LEU A 285 -19.66 44.13 -4.29
C LEU A 285 -18.65 43.65 -5.33
N GLU A 286 -17.74 44.52 -5.78
CA GLU A 286 -16.67 44.16 -6.73
C GLU A 286 -15.74 43.09 -6.14
N THR A 287 -15.34 43.22 -4.87
CA THR A 287 -14.53 42.20 -4.20
C THR A 287 -15.27 40.86 -4.10
N SER A 288 -16.55 40.87 -3.72
CA SER A 288 -17.35 39.64 -3.63
C SER A 288 -17.58 38.99 -5.01
N ARG A 289 -17.73 39.79 -6.07
CA ARG A 289 -17.82 39.29 -7.45
C ARG A 289 -16.53 38.62 -7.90
N LYS A 290 -15.37 39.18 -7.52
CA LYS A 290 -14.08 38.58 -7.82
C LYS A 290 -13.92 37.23 -7.11
N GLU A 291 -14.21 37.17 -5.81
CA GLU A 291 -14.19 35.92 -5.04
C GLU A 291 -15.16 34.87 -5.60
N LEU A 292 -16.33 35.29 -6.09
CA LEU A 292 -17.27 34.40 -6.78
C LEU A 292 -16.71 33.86 -8.11
N GLY A 293 -15.92 34.68 -8.83
CA GLY A 293 -15.19 34.25 -10.02
C GLY A 293 -14.16 33.18 -9.68
N ASP A 294 -13.28 33.47 -8.72
CA ASP A 294 -12.21 32.57 -8.29
C ASP A 294 -12.77 31.21 -7.79
N THR A 295 -13.89 31.24 -7.05
CA THR A 295 -14.54 30.00 -6.58
C THR A 295 -15.23 29.21 -7.70
N LYS A 296 -15.73 29.86 -8.74
CA LYS A 296 -16.27 29.17 -9.94
C LYS A 296 -15.16 28.51 -10.74
N ASP A 297 -14.05 29.20 -10.94
CA ASP A 297 -12.90 28.67 -11.67
C ASP A 297 -12.35 27.43 -10.93
N HIS A 298 -12.21 27.52 -9.60
CA HIS A 298 -11.80 26.38 -8.78
C HIS A 298 -12.79 25.21 -8.85
N LEU A 299 -14.10 25.48 -8.89
CA LEU A 299 -15.11 24.42 -9.06
C LEU A 299 -14.98 23.73 -10.42
N ASP A 300 -14.68 24.47 -11.48
CA ASP A 300 -14.52 23.91 -12.82
C ASP A 300 -13.23 23.08 -12.93
N GLU A 301 -12.13 23.51 -12.30
CA GLU A 301 -10.92 22.69 -12.13
C GLU A 301 -11.26 21.36 -11.41
N LYS A 302 -12.00 21.41 -10.29
CA LYS A 302 -12.40 20.21 -9.55
C LYS A 302 -13.34 19.29 -10.34
N LYS A 303 -14.18 19.84 -11.22
CA LYS A 303 -14.99 19.02 -12.13
C LYS A 303 -14.12 18.26 -13.13
N ILE A 304 -13.09 18.92 -13.68
CA ILE A 304 -12.14 18.28 -14.60
C ILE A 304 -11.41 17.14 -13.88
N GLU A 305 -10.83 17.41 -12.70
CA GLU A 305 -10.17 16.38 -11.88
C GLU A 305 -11.09 15.18 -11.60
N ARG A 306 -12.36 15.43 -11.26
CA ARG A 306 -13.35 14.37 -11.04
C ARG A 306 -13.52 13.49 -12.29
N THR A 307 -13.67 14.10 -13.46
CA THR A 307 -13.86 13.34 -14.71
C THR A 307 -12.62 12.52 -15.07
N GLU A 308 -11.41 13.03 -14.80
CA GLU A 308 -10.16 12.29 -15.00
C GLU A 308 -10.07 11.08 -14.06
N LEU A 309 -10.43 11.26 -12.79
CA LEU A 309 -10.46 10.18 -11.80
C LEU A 309 -11.52 9.12 -12.15
N GLU A 310 -12.69 9.53 -12.65
CA GLU A 310 -13.72 8.61 -13.13
C GLU A 310 -13.22 7.75 -14.30
N MET A 311 -12.57 8.37 -15.30
CA MET A 311 -11.95 7.64 -16.41
C MET A 311 -10.87 6.66 -15.93
N ARG A 312 -10.03 7.07 -14.97
CA ARG A 312 -9.01 6.20 -14.39
C ARG A 312 -9.62 5.01 -13.67
N ARG A 313 -10.69 5.24 -12.88
CA ARG A 313 -11.45 4.20 -12.20
C ARG A 313 -12.01 3.19 -13.20
N GLU A 314 -12.64 3.64 -14.28
CA GLU A 314 -13.18 2.74 -15.31
C GLU A 314 -12.10 1.87 -15.97
N ARG A 315 -10.92 2.43 -16.26
CA ARG A 315 -9.80 1.66 -16.80
C ARG A 315 -9.34 0.57 -15.83
N VAL A 316 -9.22 0.88 -14.54
CA VAL A 316 -8.83 -0.08 -13.50
C VAL A 316 -9.90 -1.16 -13.33
N CYS A 317 -11.19 -0.80 -13.32
CA CYS A 317 -12.28 -1.78 -13.27
C CYS A 317 -12.25 -2.75 -14.46
N LYS A 318 -11.97 -2.27 -15.68
CA LYS A 318 -11.79 -3.14 -16.86
C LYS A 318 -10.58 -4.05 -16.71
N GLN A 319 -9.45 -3.55 -16.23
CA GLN A 319 -8.26 -4.36 -15.97
C GLN A 319 -8.52 -5.45 -14.92
N LEU A 320 -9.25 -5.11 -13.86
CA LEU A 320 -9.65 -6.03 -12.81
C LEU A 320 -10.56 -7.14 -13.35
N SER A 321 -11.59 -6.78 -14.14
CA SER A 321 -12.47 -7.75 -14.80
C SER A 321 -11.67 -8.72 -15.69
N ASN A 322 -10.74 -8.20 -16.50
CA ASN A 322 -9.89 -9.03 -17.36
C ASN A 322 -8.96 -9.95 -16.55
N ALA A 323 -8.49 -9.50 -15.38
CA ALA A 323 -7.67 -10.31 -14.49
C ALA A 323 -8.49 -11.44 -13.85
N TYR A 324 -9.73 -11.17 -13.43
CA TYR A 324 -10.65 -12.19 -12.94
C TYR A 324 -10.97 -13.25 -14.00
N GLU A 325 -11.26 -12.86 -15.24
CA GLU A 325 -11.48 -13.84 -16.32
C GLU A 325 -10.24 -14.71 -16.59
N LYS A 326 -9.04 -14.13 -16.54
CA LYS A 326 -7.79 -14.91 -16.70
C LYS A 326 -7.60 -15.89 -15.55
N LEU A 327 -7.88 -15.46 -14.32
CA LEU A 327 -7.82 -16.31 -13.14
C LEU A 327 -8.80 -17.47 -13.25
N GLU A 328 -10.05 -17.19 -13.64
CA GLU A 328 -11.08 -18.21 -13.80
C GLU A 328 -10.72 -19.23 -14.88
N ARG A 329 -10.22 -18.78 -16.04
CA ARG A 329 -9.71 -19.70 -17.09
C ARG A 329 -8.56 -20.56 -16.58
N ALA A 330 -7.62 -19.99 -15.83
CA ALA A 330 -6.50 -20.74 -15.26
C ALA A 330 -6.98 -21.77 -14.22
N GLN A 331 -7.93 -21.40 -13.36
CA GLN A 331 -8.52 -22.30 -12.36
C GLN A 331 -9.25 -23.47 -13.03
N ARG A 332 -10.08 -23.22 -14.05
CA ARG A 332 -10.74 -24.29 -14.82
C ARG A 332 -9.73 -25.24 -15.47
N HIS A 333 -8.69 -24.70 -16.10
CA HIS A 333 -7.65 -25.53 -16.71
C HIS A 333 -6.88 -26.38 -15.68
N VAL A 334 -6.57 -25.84 -14.50
CA VAL A 334 -5.94 -26.60 -13.42
C VAL A 334 -6.86 -27.72 -12.94
N GLU A 335 -8.15 -27.44 -12.77
CA GLU A 335 -9.12 -28.43 -12.31
C GLU A 335 -9.34 -29.54 -13.34
N GLU A 336 -9.46 -29.21 -14.63
CA GLU A 336 -9.53 -30.18 -15.72
C GLU A 336 -8.29 -31.08 -15.76
N LYS A 337 -7.09 -30.51 -15.59
CA LYS A 337 -5.84 -31.29 -15.53
C LYS A 337 -5.78 -32.17 -14.29
N ARG A 338 -6.25 -31.68 -13.13
CA ARG A 338 -6.33 -32.45 -11.89
C ARG A 338 -7.23 -33.67 -12.05
N LEU A 339 -8.43 -33.48 -12.61
CA LEU A 339 -9.38 -34.55 -12.90
C LEU A 339 -8.81 -35.57 -13.89
N ALA A 340 -8.20 -35.12 -14.99
CA ALA A 340 -7.58 -36.00 -15.97
C ALA A 340 -6.42 -36.83 -15.38
N SER A 341 -5.54 -36.19 -14.60
CA SER A 341 -4.46 -36.89 -13.91
C SER A 341 -4.99 -37.89 -12.89
N GLN A 342 -6.04 -37.55 -12.15
CA GLN A 342 -6.68 -38.47 -11.20
C GLN A 342 -7.24 -39.71 -11.91
N GLN A 343 -7.97 -39.53 -13.01
CA GLN A 343 -8.47 -40.64 -13.82
C GLN A 343 -7.34 -41.54 -14.35
N THR A 344 -6.23 -40.94 -14.76
CA THR A 344 -5.05 -41.71 -15.23
C THR A 344 -4.41 -42.51 -14.10
N ILE A 345 -4.32 -41.93 -12.90
CA ILE A 345 -3.80 -42.63 -11.71
C ILE A 345 -4.72 -43.80 -11.34
N GLU A 346 -6.04 -43.58 -11.30
CA GLU A 346 -7.02 -44.63 -11.00
C GLU A 346 -6.93 -45.78 -12.01
N HIS A 347 -6.80 -45.46 -13.30
CA HIS A 347 -6.62 -46.48 -14.34
C HIS A 347 -5.32 -47.28 -14.16
N LEU A 348 -4.19 -46.61 -13.92
CA LEU A 348 -2.90 -47.27 -13.69
C LEU A 348 -2.90 -48.12 -12.41
N GLN A 349 -3.61 -47.70 -11.36
CA GLN A 349 -3.79 -48.49 -10.14
C GLN A 349 -4.55 -49.79 -10.44
N GLN A 350 -5.64 -49.72 -11.21
CA GLN A 350 -6.40 -50.90 -11.62
C GLN A 350 -5.54 -51.87 -12.46
N GLU A 351 -4.76 -51.35 -13.41
CA GLU A 351 -3.83 -52.16 -14.21
C GLU A 351 -2.74 -52.81 -13.35
N TYR A 352 -2.19 -52.07 -12.38
CA TYR A 352 -1.20 -52.59 -11.45
C TYR A 352 -1.77 -53.71 -10.56
N GLU A 353 -2.97 -53.55 -10.04
CA GLU A 353 -3.66 -54.57 -9.24
C GLU A 353 -3.90 -55.85 -10.06
N ALA A 354 -4.37 -55.70 -11.32
CA ALA A 354 -4.55 -56.83 -12.23
C ALA A 354 -3.23 -57.56 -12.50
N MET A 355 -2.17 -56.83 -12.84
CA MET A 355 -0.83 -57.43 -13.05
C MET A 355 -0.28 -58.09 -11.78
N SER A 356 -0.57 -57.55 -10.60
CA SER A 356 -0.16 -58.15 -9.33
C SER A 356 -0.86 -59.48 -9.08
N LEU A 357 -2.16 -59.58 -9.39
CA LEU A 357 -2.91 -60.82 -9.32
C LEU A 357 -2.39 -61.85 -10.32
N GLU A 358 -2.17 -61.46 -11.58
CA GLU A 358 -1.60 -62.34 -12.60
C GLU A 358 -0.21 -62.86 -12.19
N ARG A 359 0.66 -62.01 -11.63
CA ARG A 359 1.96 -62.44 -11.10
C ARG A 359 1.81 -63.48 -9.99
N ARG A 360 0.90 -63.27 -9.03
CA ARG A 360 0.65 -64.24 -7.96
C ARG A 360 0.16 -65.58 -8.50
N ASP A 361 -0.71 -65.58 -9.50
CA ASP A 361 -1.21 -66.82 -10.10
C ASP A 361 -0.13 -67.52 -10.94
N ASN A 362 0.69 -66.76 -11.66
CA ASN A 362 1.87 -67.29 -12.36
C ASN A 362 2.88 -67.90 -11.38
N ASP A 363 3.17 -67.24 -10.25
CA ASP A 363 4.07 -67.76 -9.22
C ASP A 363 3.57 -69.09 -8.65
N LYS A 364 2.26 -69.21 -8.36
CA LYS A 364 1.64 -70.49 -7.95
C LYS A 364 1.80 -71.57 -9.02
N GLN A 365 1.58 -71.24 -10.30
CA GLN A 365 1.75 -72.20 -11.40
C GLN A 365 3.20 -72.67 -11.51
N VAL A 366 4.17 -71.76 -11.32
CA VAL A 366 5.60 -72.11 -11.31
C VAL A 366 5.94 -73.02 -10.13
N GLU A 367 5.40 -72.76 -8.94
CA GLU A 367 5.58 -73.64 -7.77
C GLU A 367 5.00 -75.04 -8.00
N GLU A 368 3.79 -75.13 -8.59
CA GLU A 368 3.15 -76.41 -8.93
C GLU A 368 4.02 -77.21 -9.93
N LEU A 369 4.47 -76.57 -11.01
CA LEU A 369 5.33 -77.20 -12.01
C LEU A 369 6.69 -77.62 -11.44
N ARG A 370 7.27 -76.84 -10.51
CA ARG A 370 8.49 -77.23 -9.80
C ARG A 370 8.27 -78.47 -8.95
N ARG A 371 7.15 -78.54 -8.23
CA ARG A 371 6.79 -79.71 -7.43
C ARG A 371 6.63 -80.96 -8.30
N GLU A 372 5.97 -80.83 -9.45
CA GLU A 372 5.85 -81.93 -10.42
C GLU A 372 7.22 -82.37 -10.96
N ALA A 373 8.11 -81.41 -11.29
CA ALA A 373 9.47 -81.71 -11.74
C ALA A 373 10.28 -82.45 -10.66
N ASP A 374 10.24 -81.98 -9.40
CA ASP A 374 10.91 -82.60 -8.26
C ASP A 374 10.39 -84.03 -8.01
N GLU A 375 9.08 -84.27 -8.18
CA GLU A 375 8.49 -85.60 -8.06
C GLU A 375 8.98 -86.55 -9.17
N ILE A 376 9.10 -86.05 -10.40
CA ILE A 376 9.64 -86.82 -11.53
C ILE A 376 11.12 -87.12 -11.32
N ASP A 377 11.93 -86.14 -10.90
CA ASP A 377 13.34 -86.34 -10.59
C ASP A 377 13.53 -87.33 -9.43
N GLY A 378 12.67 -87.26 -8.41
CA GLY A 378 12.60 -88.25 -7.33
C GLY A 378 12.36 -89.67 -7.86
N LYS A 379 11.34 -89.85 -8.71
CA LYS A 379 11.06 -91.14 -9.36
C LYS A 379 12.25 -91.60 -10.22
N MET A 380 12.86 -90.70 -10.99
CA MET A 380 14.02 -91.00 -11.83
C MET A 380 15.21 -91.50 -11.00
N THR A 381 15.54 -90.81 -9.91
CA THR A 381 16.63 -91.20 -9.01
C THR A 381 16.36 -92.54 -8.32
N ASP A 382 15.12 -92.81 -7.90
CA ASP A 382 14.74 -94.11 -7.35
C ASP A 382 14.82 -95.23 -8.40
N HIS A 383 14.40 -94.97 -9.64
CA HIS A 383 14.56 -95.92 -10.75
C HIS A 383 16.03 -96.20 -11.05
N LEU A 384 16.89 -95.17 -11.07
CA LEU A 384 18.33 -95.34 -11.24
C LEU A 384 18.94 -96.17 -10.11
N ARG A 385 18.58 -95.91 -8.85
CA ARG A 385 19.02 -96.71 -7.70
C ARG A 385 18.58 -98.18 -7.79
N ARG A 386 17.34 -98.45 -8.21
CA ARG A 386 16.85 -99.83 -8.42
C ARG A 386 17.63 -100.53 -9.52
N SER A 387 17.85 -99.85 -10.65
CA SER A 387 18.66 -100.36 -11.75
C SER A 387 20.10 -100.67 -11.33
N GLU A 388 20.75 -99.76 -10.59
CA GLU A 388 22.08 -100.00 -10.03
C GLU A 388 22.10 -101.20 -9.06
N ALA A 389 21.08 -101.35 -8.22
CA ALA A 389 20.96 -102.50 -7.33
C ALA A 389 20.79 -103.81 -8.10
N GLU A 390 19.92 -103.85 -9.11
CA GLU A 390 19.72 -105.01 -9.99
C GLU A 390 21.00 -105.39 -10.74
N ILE A 391 21.75 -104.41 -11.27
CA ILE A 391 23.05 -104.65 -11.90
C ILE A 391 24.04 -105.24 -10.91
N ASN A 392 24.09 -104.71 -9.68
CA ASN A 392 24.99 -105.24 -8.64
C ASN A 392 24.60 -106.67 -8.23
N GLU A 393 23.31 -106.98 -8.11
CA GLU A 393 22.84 -108.34 -7.85
C GLU A 393 23.25 -109.29 -8.98
N LEU A 394 23.02 -108.91 -10.24
CA LEU A 394 23.45 -109.69 -11.42
C LEU A 394 24.97 -109.88 -11.46
N LEU A 395 25.74 -108.87 -11.05
CA LEU A 395 27.20 -109.00 -10.95
C LEU A 395 27.58 -110.00 -9.85
N VAL A 396 26.93 -109.96 -8.69
CA VAL A 396 27.16 -110.94 -7.60
C VAL A 396 26.84 -112.35 -8.07
N GLU A 397 25.70 -112.56 -8.74
CA GLU A 397 25.33 -113.84 -9.34
C GLU A 397 26.34 -114.29 -10.40
N TYR A 398 26.78 -113.38 -11.27
CA TYR A 398 27.81 -113.66 -12.28
C TYR A 398 29.14 -114.10 -11.65
N TRP A 399 29.62 -113.40 -10.63
CA TRP A 399 30.84 -113.77 -9.90
C TRP A 399 30.68 -115.10 -9.17
N GLY A 400 29.51 -115.35 -8.57
CA GLY A 400 29.18 -116.63 -7.94
C GLY A 400 29.23 -117.79 -8.93
N LEU A 401 28.55 -117.65 -10.08
CA LEU A 401 28.55 -118.65 -11.14
C LEU A 401 29.95 -118.87 -11.71
N ARG A 402 30.71 -117.80 -11.94
CA ARG A 402 32.11 -117.90 -12.38
C ARG A 402 32.95 -118.70 -11.38
N HIS A 403 32.81 -118.41 -10.08
CA HIS A 403 33.50 -119.15 -9.03
C HIS A 403 33.07 -120.63 -9.00
N GLU A 404 31.78 -120.94 -9.11
CA GLU A 404 31.30 -122.33 -9.25
C GLU A 404 31.87 -123.03 -10.49
N THR A 405 32.03 -122.30 -11.59
CA THR A 405 32.64 -122.84 -12.81
C THR A 405 34.14 -123.10 -12.62
N GLU A 406 34.85 -122.20 -11.95
CA GLU A 406 36.27 -122.36 -11.58
C GLU A 406 36.44 -123.56 -10.64
N VAL A 407 35.60 -123.70 -9.61
CA VAL A 407 35.58 -124.85 -8.68
C VAL A 407 35.23 -126.15 -9.41
N TYR A 408 34.28 -126.13 -10.36
CA TYR A 408 33.97 -127.28 -11.21
C TYR A 408 35.16 -127.67 -12.09
N MET A 409 35.83 -126.70 -12.72
CA MET A 409 37.04 -126.95 -13.51
C MET A 409 38.18 -127.51 -12.64
N GLU A 410 38.36 -126.99 -11.43
CA GLU A 410 39.38 -127.45 -10.48
C GLU A 410 39.07 -128.86 -9.93
N THR A 411 37.81 -129.18 -9.64
CA THR A 411 37.39 -130.53 -9.23
C THR A 411 37.44 -131.54 -10.38
N LEU A 412 37.13 -131.13 -11.61
CA LEU A 412 37.27 -131.97 -12.81
C LEU A 412 38.76 -132.25 -13.10
N ALA A 413 39.60 -131.22 -13.00
CA ALA A 413 41.05 -131.32 -13.14
C ALA A 413 41.69 -132.25 -12.10
N ASN A 414 41.26 -132.14 -10.84
CA ASN A 414 41.69 -133.02 -9.75
C ASN A 414 41.22 -134.48 -9.96
N LYS A 415 40.02 -134.71 -10.51
CA LYS A 415 39.55 -136.07 -10.85
C LYS A 415 40.22 -136.69 -12.07
N LEU A 416 40.74 -135.87 -12.99
CA LEU A 416 41.40 -136.31 -14.23
C LEU A 416 42.94 -136.32 -14.15
N GLY A 417 43.53 -135.97 -13.01
CA GLY A 417 44.99 -135.97 -12.82
C GLY A 417 45.73 -134.89 -13.61
N MET A 418 45.07 -133.78 -13.92
CA MET A 418 45.65 -132.68 -14.70
C MET A 418 45.86 -131.46 -13.80
N HIS A 419 47.08 -130.93 -13.73
CA HIS A 419 47.34 -129.65 -13.05
C HIS A 419 46.81 -128.49 -13.91
N VAL A 420 45.84 -127.75 -13.39
CA VAL A 420 45.39 -126.47 -13.95
C VAL A 420 46.14 -125.36 -13.22
N SER A 421 47.00 -124.65 -13.95
CA SER A 421 47.60 -123.41 -13.47
C SER A 421 46.61 -122.27 -13.71
N ALA A 422 46.22 -121.57 -12.64
CA ALA A 422 45.44 -120.34 -12.75
C ALA A 422 46.28 -119.23 -13.41
N VAL A 423 45.62 -118.42 -14.26
CA VAL A 423 46.07 -117.10 -14.69
C VAL A 423 45.13 -116.07 -14.08
#